data_AF-A0A7W6AE99-F1
#
_entry.id   AF-A0A7W6AE99-F1
#
_cell.length_a   1.000
_cell.length_b   1.000
_cell.length_c   1.000
_cell.angle_alpha   90.00
_cell.angle_beta   90.00
_cell.angle_gamma   90.00
#
_symmetry.space_group_name_H-M   'P 1'
#
loop_
_entity.id
_entity.type
_entity.pdbx_description
1 polymer ?
#
loop_
_entity_poly.entity_id
_entity_poly.type
_entity_poly.pdbx_seq_one_letter_code
_entity_poly.pdbx_strand_id
1 'polypeptide(L)'
;MKREEFLTRSGLEVRTLEIWLEQRWLLPDAEDVEAGFSDIDVARAHFIRDLQGGLGVNDPGIDVILHLVDQLHGLRRAFSELKEGQSGPGNE
;
A
#
# COMPACT_ATOMS: atom_id res chain seq x y z
N MET A 1 4.87 -4.22 -11.36
CA MET A 1 3.85 -4.84 -12.26
C MET A 1 3.17 -3.77 -13.10
N LYS A 2 2.78 -4.08 -14.34
CA LYS A 2 2.10 -3.11 -15.22
C LYS A 2 0.66 -2.87 -14.76
N ARG A 3 0.07 -1.72 -15.15
CA ARG A 3 -1.31 -1.35 -14.79
C ARG A 3 -2.35 -2.44 -15.12
N GLU A 4 -2.21 -3.11 -16.27
CA GLU A 4 -3.17 -4.12 -16.75
C GLU A 4 -3.13 -5.38 -15.88
N GLU A 5 -1.93 -5.77 -15.47
CA GLU A 5 -1.71 -6.89 -14.56
C GLU A 5 -2.26 -6.58 -13.16
N PHE A 6 -2.05 -5.35 -12.68
CA PHE A 6 -2.60 -4.86 -11.42
C PHE A 6 -4.14 -4.90 -11.42
N LEU A 7 -4.79 -4.38 -12.47
CA LEU A 7 -6.26 -4.39 -12.59
C LEU A 7 -6.80 -5.82 -12.60
N THR A 8 -6.14 -6.74 -13.31
CA THR A 8 -6.53 -8.15 -13.37
C THR A 8 -6.40 -8.82 -12.00
N ARG A 9 -5.31 -8.58 -11.26
CA ARG A 9 -5.05 -9.18 -9.95
C ARG A 9 -5.93 -8.61 -8.84
N SER A 10 -6.13 -7.29 -8.83
CA SER A 10 -6.96 -6.61 -7.82
C SER A 10 -8.45 -6.75 -8.10
N GLY A 11 -8.85 -7.03 -9.35
CA GLY A 11 -10.25 -7.02 -9.78
C GLY A 11 -10.85 -5.62 -9.74
N LEU A 12 -10.03 -4.58 -9.96
CA LEU A 12 -10.45 -3.19 -10.00
C LEU A 12 -10.85 -2.76 -11.40
N GLU A 13 -11.81 -1.85 -11.49
CA GLU A 13 -12.10 -1.13 -12.72
C GLU A 13 -11.09 0.01 -12.93
N VAL A 14 -10.78 0.32 -14.20
CA VAL A 14 -9.86 1.40 -14.57
C VAL A 14 -10.28 2.74 -13.95
N ARG A 15 -11.59 3.03 -13.96
CA ARG A 15 -12.12 4.29 -13.40
C ARG A 15 -11.91 4.38 -11.89
N THR A 16 -12.10 3.28 -11.18
CA THR A 16 -11.88 3.22 -9.72
C THR A 16 -10.41 3.42 -9.40
N LEU A 17 -9.51 2.80 -10.18
CA LEU A 17 -8.08 3.00 -10.05
C LEU A 17 -7.69 4.47 -10.24
N GLU A 18 -8.20 5.15 -11.27
CA GLU A 18 -7.92 6.57 -11.51
C GLU A 18 -8.36 7.44 -10.33
N ILE A 19 -9.57 7.21 -9.81
CA ILE A 19 -10.07 7.92 -8.62
C ILE A 19 -9.13 7.69 -7.43
N TRP A 20 -8.70 6.44 -7.19
CA TRP A 20 -7.83 6.12 -6.06
C TRP A 20 -6.43 6.72 -6.21
N LEU A 21 -5.92 6.85 -7.43
CA LEU A 21 -4.67 7.56 -7.70
C LEU A 21 -4.82 9.07 -7.46
N GLU A 22 -5.93 9.68 -7.90
CA GLU A 22 -6.23 11.10 -7.67
C GLU A 22 -6.38 11.43 -6.18
N GLN A 23 -7.07 10.57 -5.43
CA GLN A 23 -7.24 10.67 -3.98
C GLN A 23 -5.97 10.27 -3.21
N ARG A 24 -4.92 9.81 -3.90
CA ARG A 24 -3.67 9.30 -3.31
C ARG A 24 -3.86 8.12 -2.36
N TRP A 25 -4.94 7.34 -2.53
CA TRP A 25 -5.16 6.10 -1.81
C TRP A 25 -4.26 4.97 -2.32
N LEU A 26 -3.89 5.03 -3.60
CA LEU A 26 -2.84 4.22 -4.18
C LEU A 26 -1.72 5.15 -4.64
N LEU A 27 -0.50 4.86 -4.19
CA LEU A 27 0.70 5.54 -4.62
C LEU A 27 1.67 4.43 -5.05
N PRO A 28 1.86 4.20 -6.36
CA PRO A 28 2.89 3.26 -6.81
C PRO A 28 4.24 3.74 -6.26
N ASP A 29 5.06 2.80 -5.81
CA ASP A 29 6.30 3.11 -5.12
C ASP A 29 7.21 3.99 -6.00
N ALA A 30 7.59 5.16 -5.47
CA ALA A 30 8.27 6.20 -6.25
C ALA A 30 9.78 5.92 -6.43
N GLU A 31 10.33 4.95 -5.71
CA GLU A 31 11.74 4.57 -5.82
C GLU A 31 12.07 3.84 -7.13
N ASP A 32 11.05 3.34 -7.84
CA ASP A 32 11.24 2.65 -9.10
C ASP A 32 10.19 3.11 -10.12
N VAL A 33 10.47 4.27 -10.72
CA VAL A 33 9.65 4.94 -11.75
C VAL A 33 9.41 4.02 -12.98
N GLU A 34 10.21 2.96 -13.13
CA GLU A 34 10.07 1.93 -14.16
C GLU A 34 9.26 0.69 -13.72
N ALA A 35 9.06 0.44 -12.42
CA ALA A 35 8.50 -0.84 -11.92
C ALA A 35 6.97 -0.91 -11.80
N GLY A 36 6.25 0.20 -11.78
CA GLY A 36 4.78 0.19 -11.65
C GLY A 36 4.28 -0.35 -10.30
N PHE A 37 3.10 -0.98 -10.26
CA PHE A 37 2.47 -1.44 -9.01
C PHE A 37 3.21 -2.64 -8.38
N SER A 38 3.18 -2.76 -7.06
CA SER A 38 3.75 -3.88 -6.30
C SER A 38 2.66 -4.79 -5.72
N ASP A 39 3.03 -5.95 -5.18
CA ASP A 39 2.08 -6.82 -4.49
C ASP A 39 1.51 -6.16 -3.23
N ILE A 40 2.24 -5.20 -2.63
CA ILE A 40 1.75 -4.36 -1.53
C ILE A 40 0.59 -3.48 -2.00
N ASP A 41 0.68 -2.93 -3.22
CA ASP A 41 -0.39 -2.12 -3.79
C ASP A 41 -1.65 -2.95 -4.06
N VAL A 42 -1.50 -4.21 -4.48
CA VAL A 42 -2.63 -5.12 -4.65
C VAL A 42 -3.28 -5.39 -3.30
N ALA A 43 -2.50 -5.69 -2.26
CA ALA A 43 -3.03 -5.88 -0.91
C ALA A 43 -3.76 -4.61 -0.40
N ARG A 44 -3.20 -3.42 -0.63
CA ARG A 44 -3.82 -2.14 -0.30
C ARG A 44 -5.13 -1.95 -1.05
N ALA A 45 -5.20 -2.31 -2.33
CA ALA A 45 -6.42 -2.23 -3.11
C ALA A 45 -7.54 -3.14 -2.59
N HIS A 46 -7.20 -4.37 -2.20
CA HIS A 46 -8.14 -5.27 -1.53
C HIS A 46 -8.66 -4.65 -0.23
N PHE A 47 -7.76 -4.08 0.58
CA PHE A 47 -8.12 -3.45 1.84
C PHE A 47 -9.07 -2.26 1.67
N ILE A 48 -8.82 -1.37 0.71
CA ILE A 48 -9.72 -0.23 0.41
C ILE A 48 -11.12 -0.73 0.01
N ARG A 49 -11.18 -1.77 -0.84
CA ARG A 49 -12.46 -2.36 -1.24
C ARG A 49 -13.22 -2.95 -0.06
N ASP A 50 -12.52 -3.60 0.88
CA ASP A 50 -13.14 -4.15 2.08
C ASP A 50 -13.68 -3.04 3.01
N LEU A 51 -12.97 -1.90 3.09
CA LEU A 51 -13.44 -0.72 3.82
C LEU A 51 -14.69 -0.11 3.18
N GLN A 52 -14.71 0.05 1.85
CA GLN A 52 -15.85 0.62 1.12
C GLN A 52 -17.07 -0.30 1.12
N GLY A 53 -16.88 -1.57 0.73
CA GLY A 53 -17.97 -2.51 0.54
C GLY A 53 -18.38 -3.25 1.81
N GLY A 54 -17.40 -3.72 2.60
CA GLY A 54 -17.65 -4.55 3.78
C GLY A 54 -17.99 -3.75 5.03
N LEU A 55 -17.43 -2.56 5.19
CA LEU A 55 -17.56 -1.74 6.40
C LEU A 55 -18.35 -0.44 6.18
N GLY A 56 -18.66 -0.08 4.92
CA GLY A 56 -19.42 1.13 4.59
C GLY A 56 -18.71 2.42 5.00
N VAL A 57 -17.38 2.41 5.04
CA VAL A 57 -16.58 3.59 5.37
C VAL A 57 -16.69 4.60 4.23
N ASN A 58 -16.91 5.86 4.58
CA ASN A 58 -16.92 6.95 3.60
C ASN A 58 -15.51 7.33 3.14
N ASP A 59 -15.42 8.06 2.03
CA ASP A 59 -14.14 8.46 1.45
C ASP A 59 -13.19 9.18 2.45
N PRO A 60 -13.65 10.16 3.27
CA PRO A 60 -12.79 10.78 4.27
C PRO A 60 -12.34 9.82 5.38
N GLY A 61 -13.14 8.81 5.72
CA GLY A 61 -12.78 7.79 6.69
C GLY A 61 -11.70 6.85 6.15
N ILE A 62 -11.74 6.54 4.86
CA ILE A 62 -10.73 5.73 4.19
C ILE A 62 -9.38 6.45 4.22
N ASP A 63 -9.33 7.75 3.94
CA ASP A 63 -8.11 8.56 4.06
C ASP A 63 -7.44 8.41 5.43
N VAL A 64 -8.23 8.54 6.50
CA VAL A 64 -7.73 8.44 7.87
C VAL A 64 -7.21 7.04 8.16
N ILE A 65 -7.96 6.00 7.77
CA ILE A 65 -7.54 4.61 8.02
C ILE A 65 -6.26 4.27 7.25
N LEU A 66 -6.16 4.66 5.98
CA LEU A 66 -4.96 4.45 5.17
C LEU A 66 -3.76 5.15 5.80
N HIS A 67 -3.92 6.40 6.24
CA HIS A 67 -2.84 7.14 6.92
C HIS A 67 -2.36 6.43 8.20
N LEU A 68 -3.28 5.90 9.01
CA LEU A 68 -2.93 5.15 10.22
C LEU A 68 -2.22 3.83 9.91
N VAL A 69 -2.67 3.13 8.87
CA VAL A 69 -2.04 1.89 8.40
C VAL A 69 -0.62 2.18 7.91
N ASP A 70 -0.43 3.26 7.14
CA ASP A 70 0.89 3.68 6.65
C ASP A 70 1.85 4.03 7.80
N GLN A 71 1.37 4.74 8.82
CA GLN A 71 2.15 5.02 10.03
C GLN A 71 2.58 3.72 10.75
N LEU A 72 1.67 2.74 10.86
CA LEU A 72 1.97 1.45 11.49
C LEU A 72 3.02 0.66 10.69
N HIS A 73 2.93 0.68 9.36
CA HIS A 73 3.94 0.07 8.50
C HIS A 73 5.31 0.74 8.65
N GLY A 74 5.35 2.08 8.70
CA GLY A 74 6.57 2.83 8.97
C GLY A 74 7.21 2.46 10.30
N LEU A 75 6.41 2.34 11.36
CA LEU A 75 6.89 1.93 12.68
C LEU A 75 7.42 0.49 12.69
N ARG A 76 6.72 -0.44 12.02
CA ARG A 76 7.17 -1.84 11.89
C ARG A 76 8.49 -1.94 11.11
N ARG A 77 8.66 -1.15 10.04
CA ARG A 77 9.90 -1.10 9.27
C ARG A 77 11.05 -0.57 10.15
N ALA A 78 10.87 0.56 10.81
CA ALA A 78 11.87 1.13 11.71
C ALA A 78 12.29 0.15 12.83
N PHE A 79 11.33 -0.60 13.40
CA PHE A 79 11.64 -1.61 14.41
C PHE A 79 12.42 -2.81 13.82
N SER A 80 12.11 -3.21 12.59
CA SER A 80 12.81 -4.29 11.89
C SER A 80 14.25 -3.89 11.57
N GLU A 81 14.46 -2.66 11.09
CA GLU A 81 15.79 -2.09 10.84
C GLU A 81 16.64 -2.01 12.13
N LEU A 82 16.04 -1.60 13.25
CA LEU A 82 16.73 -1.58 14.55
C LEU A 82 17.12 -2.99 15.05
N LYS A 83 16.34 -4.02 14.70
CA LYS A 83 16.65 -5.42 15.03
C LYS A 83 17.78 -5.97 14.16
N GLU A 84 17.78 -5.62 12.88
CA GLU A 84 18.82 -6.01 11.92
C GLU A 84 20.15 -5.32 12.22
N GLY A 85 20.12 -4.03 12.57
CA GLY A 85 21.31 -3.28 13.00
C GLY A 85 21.93 -3.77 14.31
N GLN A 86 21.18 -4.50 15.15
CA GLN A 86 21.71 -5.18 16.33
C GLN A 86 22.26 -6.60 16.04
N SER A 87 22.07 -7.11 14.82
CA SER A 87 22.37 -8.50 14.45
C SER A 87 23.58 -8.67 13.52
N GLY A 88 24.51 -7.71 13.42
CA GLY A 88 25.73 -7.89 12.62
C GLY A 88 26.97 -7.13 13.09
N PRO A 89 28.19 -7.69 12.88
CA PRO A 89 28.64 -9.03 13.24
C PRO A 89 29.35 -9.00 14.60
N GLY A 90 28.99 -9.91 15.50
CA GLY A 90 29.93 -10.34 16.53
C GLY A 90 31.00 -11.19 15.86
N ASN A 91 32.26 -10.92 16.26
CA ASN A 91 33.44 -11.80 16.22
C ASN A 91 34.42 -11.54 15.06
N GLU A 92 35.33 -10.59 15.31
CA GLU A 92 36.74 -10.66 14.87
C GLU A 92 37.45 -11.89 15.46
#